data_AF-A0A562E3G4-F1
#
_entry.id   AF-A0A562E3G4-F1
#
_cell.length_a   1.000
_cell.length_b   1.000
_cell.length_c   1.000
_cell.angle_alpha   90.00
_cell.angle_beta   90.00
_cell.angle_gamma   90.00
#
_symmetry.space_group_name_H-M   'P 1'
#
loop_
_entity.id
_entity.type
_entity.pdbx_description
1 polymer ?
#
loop_
_entity_poly.entity_id
_entity_poly.type
_entity_poly.pdbx_seq_one_letter_code
_entity_poly.pdbx_strand_id
1 'polypeptide(L)' 'MVPAMALPTFDIDTPMAYHVAQHNILQRLDAGDDAGTVREEWRQTIERILDNHLAGHDALGFVTAPALGPVD' A
#
# COMPACT_ATOMS: atom_id res chain seq x y z
N MET A 1 28.03 20.02 -10.80
CA MET A 1 27.62 19.08 -9.75
C MET A 1 26.22 19.47 -9.32
N VAL A 2 25.22 18.66 -9.65
CA VAL A 2 23.85 18.85 -9.14
C VAL A 2 23.84 18.21 -7.74
N PRO A 3 23.40 18.91 -6.68
CA PRO A 3 23.33 18.31 -5.36
C PRO A 3 22.36 17.12 -5.39
N ALA A 4 22.81 15.96 -4.90
CA ALA A 4 21.93 14.83 -4.65
C ALA A 4 20.94 15.27 -3.56
N MET A 5 19.70 15.59 -3.96
CA MET A 5 18.64 15.81 -2.99
C MET A 5 18.44 14.48 -2.25
N ALA A 6 18.63 14.51 -0.93
CA ALA A 6 18.30 13.36 -0.10
C ALA A 6 16.83 13.05 -0.31
N LEU A 7 16.54 11.84 -0.81
CA LEU A 7 15.17 11.34 -0.87
C LEU A 7 14.59 11.43 0.54
N PRO A 8 13.36 11.95 0.71
CA PRO A 8 12.72 11.94 2.02
C PRO A 8 12.76 10.52 2.58
N THR A 9 13.37 10.36 3.75
CA THR A 9 13.29 9.15 4.55
C THR A 9 11.86 9.06 5.07
N PHE A 10 10.99 8.42 4.31
CA PHE A 10 9.69 8.00 4.79
C PHE A 10 9.92 6.97 5.89
N ASP A 11 9.59 7.33 7.12
CA ASP A 11 9.58 6.38 8.23
C ASP A 11 8.30 5.55 8.12
N ILE A 12 8.34 4.51 7.29
CA ILE A 12 7.23 3.58 7.13
C ILE A 12 7.35 2.57 8.26
N ASP A 13 6.34 2.56 9.15
CA ASP A 13 6.09 1.43 10.03
C ASP A 13 5.73 0.22 9.16
N THR A 14 6.77 -0.49 8.73
CA THR A 14 6.67 -1.65 7.85
C THR A 14 5.81 -2.75 8.47
N PRO A 15 5.90 -3.04 9.79
CA PRO A 15 4.94 -3.90 10.48
C PRO A 15 3.48 -3.47 10.28
N MET A 16 3.15 -2.19 10.48
CA MET A 16 1.77 -1.70 10.33
C MET A 16 1.29 -1.79 8.87
N ALA A 17 2.12 -1.38 7.91
CA ALA A 17 1.79 -1.45 6.49
C ALA A 17 1.50 -2.89 6.04
N TYR A 18 2.31 -3.84 6.53
CA TYR A 18 2.12 -5.26 6.27
C TYR A 18 0.81 -5.78 6.87
N HIS A 19 0.51 -5.38 8.11
CA HIS A 19 -0.73 -5.78 8.78
C HIS A 19 -1.98 -5.27 8.05
N VAL A 20 -1.98 -4.00 7.62
CA VAL A 20 -3.10 -3.40 6.85
C VAL A 20 -3.30 -4.12 5.52
N ALA A 21 -2.21 -4.45 4.81
CA ALA A 21 -2.29 -5.19 3.57
C ALA A 21 -2.89 -6.59 3.78
N GLN A 22 -2.43 -7.33 4.79
CA GLN A 22 -2.96 -8.64 5.15
C GLN A 22 -4.45 -8.58 5.48
N HIS A 23 -4.85 -7.62 6.32
CA HIS A 23 -6.24 -7.46 6.73
C HIS A 23 -7.15 -7.22 5.53
N ASN A 24 -6.78 -6.31 4.62
CA ASN A 24 -7.57 -6.04 3.42
C ASN A 24 -7.68 -7.28 2.50
N ILE A 25 -6.59 -8.02 2.28
CA ILE A 25 -6.60 -9.24 1.47
C ILE A 25 -7.59 -10.25 2.06
N LEU A 26 -7.47 -10.52 3.36
CA LEU A 26 -8.31 -11.51 4.04
C LEU A 26 -9.79 -11.11 4.03
N GLN A 27 -10.12 -9.85 4.33
CA GLN A 27 -11.50 -9.36 4.30
C GLN A 27 -12.17 -9.53 2.94
N ARG A 28 -11.43 -9.31 1.85
CA ARG A 28 -11.98 -9.47 0.49
C ARG A 28 -12.20 -10.92 0.11
N LEU A 29 -11.26 -11.79 0.48
CA LEU A 29 -11.43 -13.22 0.28
C LEU A 29 -12.61 -13.77 1.09
N ASP A 30 -12.78 -13.31 2.33
CA ASP A 30 -13.93 -13.66 3.18
C ASP A 30 -15.25 -13.12 2.62
N ALA A 31 -15.24 -11.99 1.92
CA ALA A 31 -16.39 -11.44 1.20
C ALA A 31 -16.72 -12.19 -0.10
N GLY A 32 -15.88 -13.15 -0.51
CA GLY A 32 -16.08 -13.97 -1.71
C GLY A 32 -15.46 -13.41 -2.99
N ASP A 33 -14.57 -12.42 -2.88
CA ASP A 33 -13.81 -11.94 -4.05
C ASP A 33 -12.93 -13.06 -4.62
N ASP A 34 -12.78 -13.07 -5.96
CA ASP A 34 -11.88 -14.00 -6.64
C ASP A 34 -10.42 -13.73 -6.25
N ALA A 35 -9.71 -14.78 -5.84
CA ALA A 35 -8.32 -14.68 -5.41
C ALA A 35 -7.37 -14.20 -6.52
N GLY A 36 -7.68 -14.51 -7.79
CA GLY A 36 -6.92 -14.00 -8.94
C GLY A 36 -7.06 -12.49 -9.08
N THR A 37 -8.28 -11.98 -8.94
CA THR A 37 -8.62 -10.56 -8.96
C THR A 37 -7.96 -9.80 -7.80
N VAL A 38 -8.09 -10.30 -6.56
CA VAL A 38 -7.45 -9.69 -5.38
C VAL A 38 -5.94 -9.62 -5.56
N ARG A 39 -5.31 -10.69 -6.06
CA ARG A 39 -3.87 -10.73 -6.35
C ARG A 39 -3.45 -9.67 -7.38
N GLU A 40 -4.20 -9.57 -8.47
CA GLU A 40 -3.90 -8.67 -9.58
C GLU A 40 -4.01 -7.20 -9.15
N GLU A 41 -5.03 -6.84 -8.39
CA GLU A 41 -5.18 -5.48 -7.86
C GLU A 41 -4.07 -5.10 -6.87
N TRP A 42 -3.63 -6.04 -6.04
CA TRP A 42 -2.49 -5.83 -5.14
C TRP A 42 -1.18 -5.67 -5.91
N ARG A 43 -0.98 -6.43 -7.00
CA ARG A 43 0.17 -6.26 -7.89
C ARG A 43 0.20 -4.85 -8.48
N GLN A 44 -0.90 -4.39 -9.05
CA GLN A 44 -1.02 -3.05 -9.63
C GLN A 44 -0.77 -1.94 -8.59
N THR A 45 -1.24 -2.15 -7.35
CA THR A 45 -1.01 -1.21 -6.25
C THR A 45 0.48 -1.10 -5.93
N ILE A 46 1.19 -2.23 -5.85
CA ILE A 46 2.65 -2.25 -5.63
C ILE A 46 3.38 -1.57 -6.79
N GLU A 47 3.00 -1.86 -8.04
CA GLU A 47 3.59 -1.23 -9.24
C GLU A 47 3.47 0.29 -9.18
N ARG A 48 2.29 0.82 -8.83
CA ARG A 48 2.08 2.27 -8.68
C ARG A 48 2.92 2.90 -7.57
N ILE A 49 3.10 2.21 -6.44
CA ILE A 49 3.97 2.67 -5.34
C ILE A 49 5.41 2.79 -5.83
N LEU A 50 5.89 1.78 -6.56
CA LEU A 50 7.24 1.77 -7.13
C LEU A 50 7.41 2.89 -8.16
N ASP A 51 6.47 3.04 -9.09
CA ASP A 51 6.51 4.07 -10.13
C ASP A 51 6.53 5.48 -9.53
N ASN A 52 5.69 5.74 -8.53
CA ASN A 52 5.66 7.03 -7.83
C ASN A 52 7.00 7.31 -7.12
N HIS A 53 7.56 6.32 -6.44
CA HIS A 53 8.86 6.46 -5.78
C HIS A 53 9.98 6.77 -6.79
N LEU A 54 10.03 6.03 -7.89
CA LEU A 54 11.02 6.22 -8.96
C LEU A 54 10.86 7.57 -9.66
N ALA A 55 9.64 8.08 -9.76
CA ALA A 55 9.35 9.42 -10.29
C ALA A 55 9.69 10.56 -9.32
N GLY A 56 10.11 10.25 -8.08
CA GLY A 56 10.35 11.26 -7.04
C GLY A 56 9.07 11.87 -6.46
N HIS A 57 7.92 11.23 -6.69
CA HIS A 57 6.64 11.60 -6.10
C HIS A 57 6.47 10.91 -4.73
N ASP A 58 5.52 11.41 -3.94
CA ASP A 58 5.10 10.72 -2.72
C ASP A 58 4.52 9.34 -3.08
N ALA A 59 5.14 8.29 -2.54
CA ALA A 59 4.86 6.89 -2.87
C ALA A 59 3.71 6.32 -2.02
N LEU A 60 3.07 7.12 -1.17
CA LEU A 60 1.97 6.69 -0.32
C LEU A 60 0.68 6.43 -1.12
N GLY A 61 0.64 5.23 -1.69
CA GLY A 61 -0.53 4.59 -2.29
C GLY A 61 -1.05 3.44 -1.43
N PHE A 62 -0.87 3.47 -0.10
CA PHE A 62 -1.67 2.60 0.76
C PHE A 62 -3.07 3.18 0.78
N VAL A 63 -3.97 2.54 0.03
CA VAL A 63 -5.41 2.75 0.10
C VAL A 63 -5.73 2.97 1.57
N THR A 64 -6.22 4.17 1.92
CA THR A 64 -6.81 4.44 3.23
C THR A 64 -7.59 3.20 3.60
N ALA A 65 -7.10 2.45 4.59
CA ALA A 65 -7.86 1.33 5.13
C ALA A 65 -9.25 1.91 5.37
N PRO A 66 -10.34 1.35 4.80
CA PRO A 66 -11.66 1.88 5.04
C PRO A 66 -11.76 2.01 6.55
N ALA A 67 -12.02 3.25 7.01
CA ALA A 67 -11.95 3.60 8.42
C ALA A 67 -12.55 2.44 9.19
N LEU A 68 -11.73 1.72 9.96
CA LEU A 68 -12.24 0.67 10.82
C LEU A 68 -13.30 1.39 11.65
N GLY A 69 -14.57 1.09 11.35
CA GLY A 69 -15.68 1.61 12.11
C GLY A 69 -15.40 1.33 13.59
N PRO A 70 -15.93 2.15 14.50
CA PRO A 70 -15.61 2.02 15.92
C PRO A 70 -15.68 0.55 16.34
N VAL A 71 -14.56 0.06 16.86
CA VAL A 71 -14.54 -1.20 17.60
C VAL A 71 -15.28 -0.92 18.90
N ASP A 72 -16.50 -1.43 18.98
CA ASP A 72 -17.28 -1.51 20.23
C ASP A 72 -16.55 -2.39 21.27
#